data_AF-A0A0F9AVD0-F1
#
_entry.id   AF-A0A0F9AVD0-F1
#
_cell.length_a   1.000
_cell.length_b   1.000
_cell.length_c   1.000
_cell.angle_alpha   90.00
_cell.angle_beta   90.00
_cell.angle_gamma   90.00
#
_symmetry.space_group_name_H-M   'P 1'
#
loop_
_entity.id
_entity.type
_entity.pdbx_description
1 polymer ?
#
loop_
_entity_poly.entity_id
_entity_poly.type
_entity_poly.pdbx_seq_one_letter_code
_entity_poly.pdbx_strand_id
1 'polypeptide(L)' 'MWKVLGSWVDRYFGEEEAVLLTLLLVVALVVVATMGEILAPFVAALIFAFMLQGGVNRLVACRAPRLVAVTLVFLLFV' A
#
# COMPACT_ATOMS: atom_id res chain seq x y z
N MET A 1 -32.64 21.67 9.25
CA MET A 1 -31.34 20.97 9.27
C MET A 1 -30.97 20.40 7.90
N TRP A 2 -31.88 19.75 7.16
CA TRP A 2 -31.64 19.25 5.79
C TRP A 2 -31.27 20.31 4.75
N LYS A 3 -31.80 21.55 4.86
CA LYS A 3 -31.44 22.66 3.97
C LYS A 3 -29.97 23.11 4.07
N VAL A 4 -29.33 22.91 5.23
CA VAL A 4 -27.92 23.25 5.43
C VAL A 4 -27.03 22.21 4.76
N LEU A 5 -27.35 20.91 4.92
CA LEU A 5 -26.67 19.84 4.17
C LEU A 5 -26.77 20.04 2.66
N GLY A 6 -27.96 20.36 2.14
CA GLY A 6 -28.16 20.63 0.71
C GLY A 6 -27.32 21.81 0.18
N SER A 7 -27.29 22.93 0.91
CA SER A 7 -26.48 24.10 0.51
C SER A 7 -24.98 23.87 0.60
N TRP A 8 -24.51 23.01 1.49
CA TRP A 8 -23.09 22.63 1.57
C TRP A 8 -22.73 21.64 0.46
N VAL A 9 -23.61 20.68 0.17
CA VAL A 9 -23.43 19.73 -0.93
C VAL A 9 -23.40 20.46 -2.27
N ASP A 10 -24.34 21.35 -2.58
CA ASP A 10 -24.33 22.10 -3.86
C ASP A 10 -23.08 22.99 -4.02
N ARG A 11 -22.55 23.54 -2.93
CA ARG A 11 -21.42 24.48 -2.98
C ARG A 11 -20.06 23.77 -2.98
N TYR A 12 -19.93 22.61 -2.34
CA TYR A 12 -18.70 21.82 -2.35
C TYR A 12 -18.67 20.78 -3.47
N PHE A 13 -19.78 20.11 -3.81
CA PHE A 13 -19.89 19.20 -4.96
C PHE A 13 -20.14 19.93 -6.29
N GLY A 14 -20.26 21.26 -6.27
CA GLY A 14 -20.32 22.09 -7.48
C GLY A 14 -18.96 22.26 -8.17
N GLU A 15 -17.86 22.00 -7.47
CA GLU A 15 -16.51 21.97 -8.04
C GLU A 15 -16.20 20.55 -8.52
N GLU A 16 -15.89 20.38 -9.82
CA GLU A 16 -15.60 19.07 -10.43
C GLU A 16 -14.53 18.27 -9.66
N GLU A 17 -13.55 18.97 -9.10
CA GLU A 17 -12.45 18.38 -8.31
C GLU A 17 -12.93 17.68 -7.04
N ALA A 18 -13.89 18.28 -6.31
CA ALA A 18 -14.41 17.74 -5.07
C ALA A 18 -15.26 16.48 -5.30
N VAL A 19 -16.00 16.44 -6.42
CA VAL A 19 -16.75 15.25 -6.84
C VAL A 19 -15.80 14.10 -7.14
N LEU A 20 -14.73 14.37 -7.89
CA LEU A 20 -13.69 13.38 -8.20
C LEU A 20 -13.00 12.84 -6.94
N LEU A 21 -12.64 13.73 -6.01
CA LEU A 21 -12.04 13.35 -4.72
C LEU A 21 -12.98 12.47 -3.90
N THR A 22 -14.26 12.82 -3.84
CA THR A 22 -15.27 12.04 -3.13
C THR A 22 -15.43 10.66 -3.75
N LEU A 23 -15.50 10.57 -5.09
CA LEU A 23 -15.57 9.30 -5.79
C LEU A 23 -14.33 8.44 -5.52
N LEU A 24 -13.14 9.05 -5.59
CA LEU A 24 -11.87 8.37 -5.32
C LEU A 24 -11.81 7.84 -3.89
N LEU A 25 -12.26 8.63 -2.90
CA LEU A 25 -12.35 8.19 -1.51
C LEU A 25 -13.32 7.02 -1.33
N VAL A 26 -14.50 7.08 -1.95
CA VAL A 26 -15.49 5.98 -1.88
C VAL A 26 -14.92 4.71 -2.49
N VAL A 27 -14.29 4.80 -3.66
CA VAL A 27 -13.65 3.64 -4.31
C VAL A 27 -12.52 3.08 -3.44
N ALA A 28 -11.62 3.94 -2.95
CA ALA A 28 -10.53 3.52 -2.07
C ALA A 28 -11.07 2.86 -0.78
N LEU A 29 -12.12 3.41 -0.19
CA LEU A 29 -12.77 2.86 0.99
C LEU A 29 -13.37 1.48 0.70
N VAL A 30 -14.06 1.30 -0.43
CA VAL A 30 -14.61 0.00 -0.84
C VAL A 30 -13.49 -1.02 -1.04
N VAL A 31 -12.39 -0.64 -1.68
CA VAL A 31 -11.22 -1.52 -1.86
C VAL A 31 -10.63 -1.91 -0.50
N VAL A 32 -10.40 -0.96 0.39
CA VAL A 32 -9.83 -1.25 1.72
C VAL A 32 -10.78 -2.09 2.57
N ALA A 33 -12.08 -1.81 2.54
CA ALA A 33 -13.07 -2.55 3.32
C ALA A 33 -13.26 -4.00 2.83
N THR A 34 -13.13 -4.25 1.53
CA THR A 34 -13.35 -5.59 0.94
C THR A 34 -12.06 -6.40 0.78
N MET A 35 -10.94 -5.74 0.49
CA MET A 35 -9.67 -6.39 0.17
C MET A 35 -8.59 -6.13 1.23
N GLY A 36 -8.86 -5.32 2.26
CA GLY A 36 -7.87 -4.93 3.27
C GLY A 36 -7.20 -6.11 3.97
N GLU A 37 -7.94 -7.17 4.27
CA GLU A 37 -7.39 -8.38 4.90
C GLU A 37 -6.39 -9.13 4.01
N ILE A 38 -6.48 -9.00 2.69
CA ILE A 38 -5.57 -9.62 1.73
C ILE A 38 -4.44 -8.64 1.36
N LEU A 39 -4.78 -7.38 1.13
CA LEU A 39 -3.84 -6.33 0.75
C LEU A 39 -2.86 -6.01 1.88
N ALA A 40 -3.30 -5.98 3.14
CA ALA A 40 -2.43 -5.68 4.27
C ALA A 40 -1.26 -6.67 4.40
N PRO A 41 -1.48 -8.00 4.51
CA PRO A 41 -0.37 -8.96 4.57
C PRO A 41 0.42 -9.01 3.27
N PHE A 42 -0.22 -8.80 2.11
CA PHE A 42 0.48 -8.76 0.82
C PHE A 42 1.48 -7.60 0.74
N VAL A 43 1.06 -6.38 1.06
CA VAL A 43 1.92 -5.20 1.08
C VAL A 43 3.02 -5.35 2.12
N ALA A 44 2.71 -5.89 3.30
CA ALA A 44 3.72 -6.18 4.32
C ALA A 44 4.78 -7.16 3.80
N ALA A 45 4.36 -8.29 3.19
CA ALA A 45 5.28 -9.27 2.61
C ALA A 45 6.16 -8.65 1.51
N LEU A 46 5.60 -7.78 0.68
CA LEU A 46 6.34 -7.05 -0.35
C LEU A 46 7.40 -6.12 0.26
N ILE A 47 7.03 -5.35 1.29
CA ILE A 47 7.96 -4.49 2.04
C ILE A 47 9.11 -5.33 2.61
N PHE A 48 8.79 -6.45 3.27
CA PHE A 48 9.81 -7.36 3.82
C PHE A 48 10.70 -7.95 2.72
N ALA A 49 10.15 -8.38 1.59
CA ALA A 49 10.91 -8.89 0.46
C ALA A 49 11.93 -7.85 -0.04
N PHE A 50 11.51 -6.59 -0.21
CA PHE A 50 12.41 -5.51 -0.61
C PHE A 50 13.45 -5.18 0.46
N MET A 51 13.06 -5.22 1.74
CA MET A 51 14.00 -5.03 2.85
C MET A 51 15.11 -6.08 2.86
N LEU A 52 14.74 -7.36 2.68
CA LEU A 52 15.68 -8.49 2.61
C LEU A 52 16.53 -8.45 1.35
N GLN A 53 15.97 -8.01 0.23
CA GLN A 53 16.70 -7.89 -1.03
C GLN A 53 17.91 -6.94 -0.94
N GLY A 54 17.83 -5.89 -0.11
CA GLY A 54 18.99 -5.05 0.23
C GLY A 54 20.13 -5.82 0.90
N GLY A 55 19.80 -6.74 1.82
CA GLY A 55 20.76 -7.64 2.45
C GLY A 55 21.37 -8.64 1.46
N VAL A 56 20.53 -9.26 0.62
CA VAL A 56 20.96 -10.20 -0.42
C VAL A 56 21.95 -9.54 -1.37
N ASN A 57 21.64 -8.32 -1.82
CA ASN A 57 22.50 -7.57 -2.74
C ASN A 57 23.89 -7.26 -2.13
N ARG A 58 23.97 -7.00 -0.82
CA ARG A 58 25.26 -6.81 -0.14
C ARG A 58 26.09 -8.10 -0.12
N LEU A 59 25.48 -9.24 0.20
CA LEU A 59 26.18 -10.53 0.19
C LEU A 59 26.63 -10.93 -1.22
N VAL A 60 25.79 -10.71 -2.22
CA VAL A 60 26.15 -10.95 -3.63
C VAL A 60 27.30 -10.03 -4.08
N ALA A 61 27.30 -8.76 -3.65
CA ALA A 61 28.41 -7.84 -3.90
C ALA A 61 29.73 -8.31 -3.24
N CYS A 62 29.67 -9.02 -2.12
CA CYS A 62 30.81 -9.68 -1.49
C CYS A 62 31.22 -11.02 -2.15
N ARG A 63 30.83 -11.27 -3.41
CA ARG A 63 31.09 -12.50 -4.19
C ARG A 63 30.37 -13.76 -3.69
N ALA A 64 29.35 -13.65 -2.83
CA ALA A 64 28.55 -14.82 -2.47
C ALA A 64 27.63 -15.24 -3.63
N PRO A 65 27.49 -16.55 -3.93
CA PRO A 65 26.50 -17.01 -4.90
C PRO A 65 25.09 -16.68 -4.43
N ARG A 66 24.24 -16.23 -5.37
CA ARG A 66 22.89 -15.72 -5.08
C ARG A 66 22.05 -16.64 -4.19
N LEU A 67 22.10 -17.95 -4.43
CA LEU A 67 21.36 -18.94 -3.63
C LEU A 67 21.76 -18.90 -2.16
N VAL A 68 23.07 -18.86 -1.86
CA VAL A 68 23.59 -18.80 -0.49
C VAL A 68 23.22 -17.47 0.17
N ALA A 69 23.29 -16.36 -0.58
CA ALA A 69 22.90 -15.05 -0.07
C ALA A 69 21.42 -14.99 0.33
N VAL A 70 20.52 -15.55 -0.49
CA VAL A 70 19.09 -15.63 -0.19
C VAL A 70 18.84 -16.52 1.04
N THR A 71 19.45 -17.72 1.09
CA THR A 71 19.28 -18.63 2.23
C THR A 71 19.80 -18.03 3.53
N LEU A 72 20.96 -17.36 3.52
CA LEU A 72 21.51 -16.71 4.71
C LEU A 72 20.65 -15.55 5.20
N VAL A 73 20.22 -14.67 4.31
CA VAL A 73 19.37 -13.52 4.68
C VAL A 73 18.02 -13.99 5.20
N PHE A 74 17.47 -15.06 4.61
CA PHE A 74 16.24 -15.68 5.10
C PHE A 74 16.43 -16.31 6.48
N LEU A 75 17.50 -17.08 6.70
CA LEU A 75 17.84 -17.67 8.00
C LEU A 75 18.09 -16.64 9.10
N LEU A 76 18.59 -15.45 8.76
CA LEU A 76 18.83 -14.37 9.71
C LEU A 76 17.52 -13.65 10.09
N PHE A 77 16.52 -13.67 9.22
CA PHE A 77 15.24 -13.01 9.43
C PHE A 77 14.22 -13.86 10.19
N VAL A 78 14.29 -15.20 10.06
CA VAL A 78 13.50 -16.18 10.84
C VAL A 78 13.97 -16.20 12.28
#